data_AF-A0A1F6NIT5-F1
#
_entry.id   AF-A0A1F6NIT5-F1
#
_cell.length_a   1.000
_cell.length_b   1.000
_cell.length_c   1.000
_cell.angle_alpha   90.00
_cell.angle_beta   90.00
_cell.angle_gamma   90.00
#
_symmetry.space_group_name_H-M   'P 1'
#
loop_
_entity.id
_entity.type
_entity.pdbx_description
1 polymer ?
#
loop_
_entity_poly.entity_id
_entity_poly.type
_entity_poly.pdbx_seq_one_letter_code
_entity_poly.pdbx_strand_id
1 'polypeptide(L)'
;MERRTSPSQVGNIERKEAAKTDKRQSQRVFDNIYEQLKYHNDLTTPEKHVEIFLQEISDGAERHVDTIESGGLKNVQIFDEIWQMMDKNLAEYAAAHQGNASRIEKRKNEVVDTYQKLTTHVNTLVARGAVSPLAAKVFLRALPNFKHIGDYNAIVSNTENISADVLKKKGEAFAKVEEEIFAKYPDENKQVADNFGWLHFNTNVGGKVKNRVYISASLEQAPDQVVRAWDEALVETGLQEKVCFKLPYGLMKRFETIIIYLTDKTKDQDVEHLLSAFIKHTPDSLLNDKDMPTGVPIHRGITMAPEPSNINTFLECIGSENTISYNNLMAALVQLAFELSYRDAKKSNLADLNPKILKPGAAVYFDQMVALAGINPDTMVPNVQGGQPPEWAKKIASL
;
A
#
# COMPACT_ATOMS: atom_id res chain seq x y z
N MET A 1 -2.89 -41.79 22.35
CA MET A 1 -2.32 -41.47 21.03
C MET A 1 -2.84 -40.09 20.65
N GLU A 2 -2.19 -39.04 21.13
CA GLU A 2 -2.60 -37.66 20.88
C GLU A 2 -2.21 -37.27 19.45
N ARG A 3 -3.21 -36.97 18.62
CA ARG A 3 -2.99 -36.46 17.27
C ARG A 3 -2.52 -35.00 17.38
N ARG A 4 -1.22 -34.78 17.29
CA ARG A 4 -0.65 -33.45 17.02
C ARG A 4 -0.97 -33.08 15.58
N THR A 5 -1.90 -32.16 15.38
CA THR A 5 -2.06 -31.45 14.10
C THR A 5 -0.81 -30.63 13.84
N SER A 6 -0.22 -30.76 12.64
CA SER A 6 0.98 -30.02 12.30
C SER A 6 0.69 -28.51 12.21
N PRO A 7 1.65 -27.62 12.53
CA PRO A 7 1.49 -26.17 12.37
C PRO A 7 1.08 -25.78 10.93
N SER A 8 1.55 -26.53 9.94
CA SER A 8 1.18 -26.35 8.52
C SER A 8 -0.28 -26.68 8.21
N GLN A 9 -0.92 -27.57 8.98
CA GLN A 9 -2.36 -27.85 8.84
C GLN A 9 -3.20 -26.76 9.49
N VAL A 10 -2.75 -26.17 10.59
CA VAL A 10 -3.46 -25.05 11.26
C VAL A 10 -3.50 -23.82 10.35
N GLY A 11 -2.36 -23.44 9.74
CA GLY A 11 -2.32 -22.31 8.80
C GLY A 11 -3.13 -22.52 7.51
N ASN A 12 -3.26 -23.77 7.04
CA ASN A 12 -4.12 -24.10 5.89
C ASN A 12 -5.61 -24.14 6.23
N ILE A 13 -5.98 -24.43 7.49
CA ILE A 13 -7.36 -24.38 7.96
C ILE A 13 -7.82 -22.93 8.14
N GLU A 14 -7.01 -22.08 8.76
CA GLU A 14 -7.31 -20.64 8.91
C GLU A 14 -7.46 -19.93 7.55
N ARG A 15 -6.67 -20.31 6.53
CA ARG A 15 -6.79 -19.76 5.17
C ARG A 15 -8.05 -20.21 4.43
N LYS A 16 -8.45 -21.49 4.60
CA LYS A 16 -9.72 -21.98 4.04
C LYS A 16 -10.94 -21.41 4.77
N GLU A 17 -10.79 -21.02 6.04
CA GLU A 17 -11.82 -20.29 6.78
C GLU A 17 -11.85 -18.79 6.41
N ALA A 18 -10.71 -18.15 6.15
CA ALA A 18 -10.67 -16.77 5.63
C ALA A 18 -11.29 -16.64 4.23
N ALA A 19 -11.13 -17.67 3.37
CA ALA A 19 -11.84 -17.77 2.10
C ALA A 19 -13.35 -18.05 2.26
N LYS A 20 -13.83 -18.35 3.47
CA LYS A 20 -15.23 -18.61 3.82
C LYS A 20 -15.88 -17.55 4.71
N THR A 21 -15.15 -16.50 5.09
CA THR A 21 -15.76 -15.36 5.77
C THR A 21 -16.23 -14.33 4.75
N ASP A 22 -17.53 -14.00 4.77
CA ASP A 22 -18.20 -12.90 4.02
C ASP A 22 -17.65 -11.47 4.35
N LYS A 23 -16.43 -11.37 4.90
CA LYS A 23 -15.81 -10.09 5.21
C LYS A 23 -15.25 -9.46 3.92
N ARG A 24 -15.55 -8.18 3.72
CA ARG A 24 -14.98 -7.38 2.64
C ARG A 24 -13.45 -7.36 2.73
N GLN A 25 -12.79 -7.28 1.58
CA GLN A 25 -11.34 -7.23 1.53
C GLN A 25 -10.75 -6.02 2.28
N SER A 26 -11.44 -4.89 2.27
CA SER A 26 -11.06 -3.70 3.06
C SER A 26 -11.01 -3.97 4.56
N GLN A 27 -11.96 -4.74 5.11
CA GLN A 27 -11.96 -5.11 6.52
C GLN A 27 -10.78 -6.02 6.87
N ARG A 28 -10.43 -6.96 5.98
CA ARG A 28 -9.23 -7.81 6.15
C ARG A 28 -7.96 -6.96 6.16
N VAL A 29 -7.82 -6.02 5.21
CA VAL A 29 -6.68 -5.10 5.14
C VAL A 29 -6.61 -4.23 6.40
N PHE A 30 -7.74 -3.66 6.84
CA PHE A 30 -7.81 -2.87 8.06
C PHE A 30 -7.39 -3.68 9.30
N ASP A 31 -7.93 -4.89 9.45
CA ASP A 31 -7.58 -5.79 10.55
C ASP A 31 -6.07 -6.10 10.56
N ASN A 32 -5.49 -6.41 9.40
CA ASN A 32 -4.06 -6.71 9.28
C ASN A 32 -3.17 -5.50 9.63
N ILE A 33 -3.51 -4.30 9.11
CA ILE A 33 -2.77 -3.08 9.42
C ILE A 33 -2.89 -2.76 10.90
N TYR A 34 -4.09 -2.87 11.47
CA TYR A 34 -4.31 -2.67 12.89
C TYR A 34 -3.45 -3.61 13.75
N GLU A 35 -3.34 -4.89 13.38
CA GLU A 35 -2.44 -5.81 14.09
C GLU A 35 -0.98 -5.35 13.97
N GLN A 36 -0.51 -4.88 12.81
CA GLN A 36 0.86 -4.32 12.71
C GLN A 36 1.07 -3.10 13.60
N LEU A 37 0.10 -2.19 13.62
CA LEU A 37 0.16 -0.97 14.42
C LEU A 37 0.11 -1.25 15.93
N LYS A 38 -0.23 -2.47 16.38
CA LYS A 38 -0.09 -2.86 17.80
C LYS A 38 1.33 -3.23 18.21
N TYR A 39 2.18 -3.60 17.25
CA TYR A 39 3.51 -4.13 17.51
C TYR A 39 4.56 -3.11 17.03
N HIS A 40 4.81 -2.05 17.81
CA HIS A 40 6.05 -1.29 17.60
C HIS A 40 7.24 -2.16 18.03
N ASN A 41 8.21 -2.32 17.14
CA ASN A 41 9.41 -3.14 17.36
C ASN A 41 10.42 -2.52 18.35
N ASP A 42 10.03 -1.49 19.11
CA ASP A 42 10.88 -0.83 20.09
C ASP A 42 10.51 -1.26 21.50
N LEU A 43 11.52 -1.38 22.37
CA LEU A 43 11.51 -1.83 23.77
C LEU A 43 10.53 -1.05 24.69
N THR A 44 9.24 -1.11 24.39
CA THR A 44 8.15 -0.42 25.08
C THR A 44 7.17 -1.45 25.61
N THR A 45 6.58 -1.19 26.77
CA THR A 45 5.54 -2.06 27.32
C THR A 45 4.24 -1.87 26.51
N PRO A 46 3.32 -2.86 26.49
CA PRO A 46 2.03 -2.74 25.82
C PRO A 46 1.24 -1.48 26.22
N GLU A 47 1.34 -1.05 27.49
CA GLU A 47 0.67 0.14 28.01
C GLU A 47 1.25 1.42 27.38
N LYS A 48 2.57 1.50 27.24
CA LYS A 48 3.22 2.68 26.64
C LYS A 48 2.91 2.79 25.15
N HIS A 49 2.80 1.65 24.47
CA HIS A 49 2.37 1.59 23.07
C HIS A 49 0.94 2.14 22.89
N VAL A 50 0.02 1.74 23.76
CA VAL A 50 -1.36 2.26 23.74
C VAL A 50 -1.39 3.78 23.98
N GLU A 51 -0.59 4.28 24.92
CA GLU A 51 -0.48 5.72 25.20
C GLU A 51 0.01 6.51 23.98
N ILE A 52 1.09 6.04 23.33
CA ILE A 52 1.66 6.69 22.14
C ILE A 52 0.64 6.71 21.00
N PHE A 53 0.03 5.57 20.70
CA PHE A 53 -0.98 5.47 19.63
C PHE A 53 -2.17 6.40 19.88
N LEU A 54 -2.67 6.48 21.11
CA LEU A 54 -3.76 7.39 21.46
C LEU A 54 -3.37 8.86 21.36
N GLN A 55 -2.14 9.21 21.74
CA GLN A 55 -1.63 10.56 21.61
C GLN A 55 -1.55 10.97 20.13
N GLU A 56 -0.96 10.11 19.28
CA GLU A 56 -0.86 10.35 17.84
C GLU A 56 -2.23 10.55 17.18
N ILE A 57 -3.21 9.73 17.56
CA ILE A 57 -4.60 9.88 17.07
C ILE A 57 -5.25 11.14 17.62
N SER A 58 -5.01 11.51 18.86
CA SER A 58 -5.57 12.74 19.43
C SER A 58 -5.03 13.97 18.69
N ASP A 59 -3.71 14.05 18.49
CA ASP A 59 -3.05 15.15 17.79
C ASP A 59 -3.43 15.19 16.31
N GLY A 60 -3.63 14.01 15.70
CA GLY A 60 -4.18 13.86 14.37
C GLY A 60 -5.61 14.39 14.26
N ALA A 61 -6.49 14.00 15.19
CA ALA A 61 -7.89 14.40 15.22
C ALA A 61 -8.05 15.93 15.38
N GLU A 62 -7.23 16.57 16.21
CA GLU A 62 -7.21 18.03 16.36
C GLU A 62 -6.90 18.72 15.01
N ARG A 63 -5.87 18.22 14.31
CA ARG A 63 -5.42 18.76 13.03
C ARG A 63 -6.40 18.53 11.89
N HIS A 64 -6.93 17.31 11.77
CA HIS A 64 -7.68 16.90 10.58
C HIS A 64 -9.20 16.96 10.76
N VAL A 65 -9.71 16.78 11.98
CA VAL A 65 -11.15 16.65 12.25
C VAL A 65 -11.68 17.91 12.93
N ASP A 66 -11.12 18.30 14.07
CA ASP A 66 -11.66 19.38 14.90
C ASP A 66 -11.59 20.74 14.20
N THR A 67 -10.52 20.98 13.43
CA THR A 67 -10.37 22.17 12.58
C THR A 67 -11.50 22.29 11.54
N ILE A 68 -11.98 21.18 10.99
CA ILE A 68 -13.08 21.16 10.01
C ILE A 68 -14.42 21.44 10.70
N GLU A 69 -14.64 20.85 11.87
CA GLU A 69 -15.90 21.00 12.61
C GLU A 69 -16.05 22.41 13.19
N SER A 70 -15.00 22.94 13.83
CA SER A 70 -14.97 24.29 14.38
C SER A 70 -15.13 25.36 13.30
N GLY A 71 -14.53 25.16 12.12
CA GLY A 71 -14.67 26.05 10.98
C GLY A 71 -16.02 25.94 10.26
N GLY A 72 -16.85 24.94 10.58
CA GLY A 72 -18.13 24.71 9.92
C GLY A 72 -18.03 24.51 8.40
N LEU A 73 -16.87 24.04 7.92
CA LEU A 73 -16.53 24.05 6.50
C LEU A 73 -17.49 23.18 5.69
N LYS A 74 -17.98 23.70 4.57
CA LYS A 74 -18.77 22.96 3.59
C LYS A 74 -17.85 22.35 2.52
N ASN A 75 -18.28 21.25 1.89
CA ASN A 75 -17.51 20.62 0.81
C ASN A 75 -17.17 21.62 -0.30
N VAL A 76 -18.10 22.53 -0.65
CA VAL A 76 -17.87 23.56 -1.68
C VAL A 76 -16.67 24.45 -1.35
N GLN A 77 -16.48 24.82 -0.08
CA GLN A 77 -15.34 25.67 0.33
C GLN A 77 -14.02 24.90 0.21
N ILE A 78 -14.01 23.61 0.56
CA ILE A 78 -12.83 22.75 0.41
C ILE A 78 -12.53 22.50 -1.07
N PHE A 79 -13.55 22.35 -1.91
CA PHE A 79 -13.37 22.24 -3.36
C PHE A 79 -12.79 23.52 -3.95
N ASP A 80 -13.20 24.70 -3.49
CA ASP A 80 -12.62 25.97 -3.91
C ASP A 80 -11.14 26.06 -3.52
N GLU A 81 -10.75 25.63 -2.30
CA GLU A 81 -9.35 25.55 -1.86
C GLU A 81 -8.53 24.61 -2.77
N ILE A 82 -9.10 23.45 -3.12
CA ILE A 82 -8.45 22.48 -4.03
C ILE A 82 -8.28 23.08 -5.42
N TRP A 83 -9.33 23.74 -5.95
CA TRP A 83 -9.27 24.38 -7.25
C TRP A 83 -8.19 25.46 -7.29
N GLN A 84 -8.06 26.27 -6.23
CA GLN A 84 -7.01 27.29 -6.13
C GLN A 84 -5.60 26.68 -6.20
N MET A 85 -5.37 25.53 -5.56
CA MET A 85 -4.08 24.83 -5.66
C MET A 85 -3.81 24.34 -7.08
N MET A 86 -4.83 23.75 -7.74
CA MET A 86 -4.70 23.27 -9.12
C MET A 86 -4.50 24.42 -10.13
N ASP A 87 -5.25 25.50 -9.99
CA ASP A 87 -5.18 26.67 -10.87
C ASP A 87 -3.82 27.36 -10.76
N LYS A 88 -3.30 27.50 -9.53
CA LYS A 88 -1.94 27.99 -9.29
C LYS A 88 -0.90 27.14 -10.01
N ASN A 89 -0.94 25.82 -9.83
CA ASN A 89 -0.01 24.90 -10.48
C ASN A 89 -0.15 24.92 -12.02
N LEU A 90 -1.37 25.06 -12.55
CA LEU A 90 -1.61 25.21 -13.98
C LEU A 90 -1.01 26.51 -14.53
N ALA A 91 -1.11 27.62 -13.80
CA ALA A 91 -0.49 28.88 -14.17
C ALA A 91 1.04 28.80 -14.20
N GLU A 92 1.64 28.16 -13.18
CA GLU A 92 3.09 27.89 -13.13
C GLU A 92 3.53 27.02 -14.30
N TYR A 93 2.78 25.95 -14.61
CA TYR A 93 3.03 25.09 -15.76
C TYR A 93 2.95 25.85 -17.09
N ALA A 94 1.94 26.71 -17.26
CA ALA A 94 1.76 27.51 -18.46
C ALA A 94 2.90 28.53 -18.66
N ALA A 95 3.39 29.13 -17.57
CA ALA A 95 4.55 30.01 -17.59
C ALA A 95 5.83 29.27 -18.01
N ALA A 96 6.05 28.05 -17.50
CA ALA A 96 7.21 27.23 -17.86
C ALA A 96 7.19 26.70 -19.30
N HIS A 97 6.02 26.64 -19.93
CA HIS A 97 5.82 26.13 -21.30
C HIS A 97 5.31 27.19 -22.27
N GLN A 98 5.64 28.47 -22.01
CA GLN A 98 5.33 29.58 -22.91
C GLN A 98 5.83 29.26 -24.33
N GLY A 99 4.91 29.34 -25.30
CA GLY A 99 5.17 28.98 -26.70
C GLY A 99 4.67 27.60 -27.12
N ASN A 100 4.14 26.77 -26.22
CA ASN A 100 3.52 25.48 -26.55
C ASN A 100 2.05 25.42 -26.13
N ALA A 101 1.20 26.14 -26.87
CA ALA A 101 -0.24 26.23 -26.58
C ALA A 101 -0.95 24.88 -26.51
N SER A 102 -0.58 23.92 -27.37
CA SER A 102 -1.17 22.57 -27.37
C SER A 102 -0.88 21.82 -26.08
N ARG A 103 0.35 21.89 -25.57
CA ARG A 103 0.75 21.24 -24.31
C ARG A 103 0.04 21.86 -23.10
N ILE A 104 -0.08 23.19 -23.09
CA ILE A 104 -0.81 23.93 -22.05
C ILE A 104 -2.29 23.52 -22.04
N GLU A 105 -2.94 23.49 -23.21
CA GLU A 105 -4.35 23.12 -23.32
C GLU A 105 -4.59 21.67 -22.90
N LYS A 106 -3.69 20.75 -23.25
CA LYS A 106 -3.75 19.36 -22.77
C LYS A 106 -3.71 19.30 -21.24
N ARG A 107 -2.79 20.02 -20.60
CA ARG A 107 -2.67 20.03 -19.13
C ARG A 107 -3.89 20.67 -18.46
N LYS A 108 -4.41 21.75 -19.03
CA LYS A 108 -5.65 22.38 -18.56
C LYS A 108 -6.81 21.40 -18.55
N ASN A 109 -7.01 20.66 -19.65
CA ASN A 109 -8.08 19.67 -19.75
C ASN A 109 -7.91 18.53 -18.73
N GLU A 110 -6.69 18.06 -18.50
CA GLU A 110 -6.39 17.06 -17.47
C GLU A 110 -6.71 17.56 -16.06
N VAL A 111 -6.35 18.80 -15.73
CA VAL A 111 -6.65 19.43 -14.43
C VAL A 111 -8.15 19.56 -14.21
N VAL A 112 -8.88 20.08 -15.20
CA VAL A 112 -10.34 20.24 -15.15
C VAL A 112 -11.04 18.89 -14.99
N ASP A 113 -10.66 17.90 -15.79
CA ASP A 113 -11.21 16.54 -15.73
C ASP A 113 -10.94 15.88 -14.37
N THR A 114 -9.73 16.00 -13.83
CA THR A 114 -9.36 15.45 -12.51
C THR A 114 -10.18 16.10 -11.40
N TYR A 115 -10.33 17.42 -11.42
CA TYR A 115 -11.15 18.14 -10.45
C TYR A 115 -12.63 17.73 -10.53
N GLN A 116 -13.20 17.66 -11.74
CA GLN A 116 -14.59 17.26 -11.94
C GLN A 116 -14.84 15.81 -11.49
N LYS A 117 -13.92 14.89 -11.79
CA LYS A 117 -14.01 13.49 -11.34
C LYS A 117 -13.98 13.38 -9.82
N LEU A 118 -13.05 14.07 -9.16
CA LEU A 118 -12.95 14.06 -7.69
C LEU A 118 -14.23 14.60 -7.04
N THR A 119 -14.65 15.80 -7.43
CA THR A 119 -15.82 16.48 -6.84
C THR A 119 -17.12 15.71 -7.07
N THR A 120 -17.32 15.20 -8.30
CA THR A 120 -18.49 14.37 -8.65
C THR A 120 -18.51 13.07 -7.87
N HIS A 121 -17.37 12.38 -7.79
CA HIS A 121 -17.23 11.12 -7.05
C HIS A 121 -17.58 11.31 -5.56
N VAL A 122 -16.97 12.30 -4.91
CA VAL A 122 -17.19 12.58 -3.48
C VAL A 122 -18.65 12.98 -3.22
N ASN A 123 -19.21 13.90 -4.02
CA ASN A 123 -20.61 14.29 -3.85
C ASN A 123 -21.58 13.12 -4.07
N THR A 124 -21.28 12.24 -5.02
CA THR A 124 -22.10 11.04 -5.28
C THR A 124 -22.08 10.08 -4.09
N LEU A 125 -20.91 9.83 -3.50
CA LEU A 125 -20.77 8.96 -2.34
C LEU A 125 -21.51 9.51 -1.12
N VAL A 126 -21.42 10.83 -0.88
CA VAL A 126 -22.14 11.50 0.22
C VAL A 126 -23.64 11.49 -0.02
N ALA A 127 -24.11 11.83 -1.23
CA ALA A 127 -25.54 11.90 -1.54
C ALA A 127 -26.25 10.54 -1.41
N ARG A 128 -25.53 9.43 -1.67
CA ARG A 128 -26.06 8.07 -1.52
C ARG A 128 -25.93 7.51 -0.09
N GLY A 129 -25.37 8.28 0.85
CA GLY A 129 -25.12 7.83 2.22
C GLY A 129 -24.03 6.77 2.35
N ALA A 130 -23.26 6.51 1.30
CA ALA A 130 -22.14 5.55 1.33
C ALA A 130 -20.96 6.09 2.15
N VAL A 131 -20.84 7.42 2.25
CA VAL A 131 -19.81 8.12 3.00
C VAL A 131 -20.44 9.24 3.82
N SER A 132 -20.02 9.39 5.07
CA SER A 132 -20.46 10.48 5.93
C SER A 132 -19.90 11.82 5.43
N PRO A 133 -20.66 12.93 5.56
CA PRO A 133 -20.17 14.25 5.14
C PRO A 133 -18.86 14.66 5.82
N LEU A 134 -18.65 14.29 7.09
CA LEU A 134 -17.42 14.61 7.80
C LEU A 134 -16.22 13.82 7.26
N ALA A 135 -16.37 12.51 7.05
CA ALA A 135 -15.29 11.69 6.48
C ALA A 135 -14.86 12.21 5.10
N ALA A 136 -15.80 12.64 4.26
CA ALA A 136 -15.49 13.26 2.97
C ALA A 136 -14.66 14.54 3.12
N LYS A 137 -15.00 15.42 4.07
CA LYS A 137 -14.24 16.66 4.31
C LYS A 137 -12.83 16.38 4.83
N VAL A 138 -12.72 15.46 5.79
CA VAL A 138 -11.43 15.03 6.38
C VAL A 138 -10.54 14.47 5.29
N PHE A 139 -11.06 13.55 4.46
CA PHE A 139 -10.36 13.01 3.31
C PHE A 139 -9.84 14.11 2.36
N LEU A 140 -10.72 15.00 1.92
CA LEU A 140 -10.37 16.06 0.96
C LEU A 140 -9.29 17.01 1.50
N ARG A 141 -9.39 17.41 2.77
CA ARG A 141 -8.42 18.33 3.41
C ARG A 141 -7.08 17.65 3.67
N ALA A 142 -7.08 16.37 3.99
CA ALA A 142 -5.86 15.61 4.23
C ALA A 142 -5.16 15.16 2.93
N LEU A 143 -5.90 15.06 1.81
CA LEU A 143 -5.42 14.52 0.53
C LEU A 143 -4.06 15.08 0.05
N PRO A 144 -3.79 16.41 0.10
CA PRO A 144 -2.48 16.96 -0.28
C PRO A 144 -1.30 16.43 0.56
N ASN A 145 -1.57 15.96 1.78
CA ASN A 145 -0.58 15.58 2.78
C ASN A 145 -0.53 14.07 3.08
N PHE A 146 -1.27 13.23 2.34
CA PHE A 146 -1.37 11.80 2.65
C PHE A 146 0.00 11.09 2.80
N LYS A 147 1.04 11.51 2.09
CA LYS A 147 2.39 10.92 2.21
C LYS A 147 3.02 11.09 3.60
N HIS A 148 2.49 12.00 4.42
CA HIS A 148 2.99 12.34 5.76
C HIS A 148 2.06 11.89 6.89
N ILE A 149 1.01 11.12 6.58
CA ILE A 149 0.01 10.69 7.56
C ILE A 149 0.14 9.18 7.76
N GLY A 150 0.17 8.76 9.03
CA GLY A 150 0.28 7.36 9.46
C GLY A 150 1.72 6.82 9.41
N ASP A 151 1.95 5.74 10.16
CA ASP A 151 3.26 5.08 10.24
C ASP A 151 3.43 4.02 9.14
N TYR A 152 4.00 4.44 8.01
CA TYR A 152 4.38 3.54 6.93
C TYR A 152 5.37 2.45 7.36
N ASN A 153 6.34 2.78 8.23
CA ASN A 153 7.41 1.86 8.60
C ASN A 153 6.87 0.73 9.49
N ALA A 154 5.95 1.01 10.40
CA ALA A 154 5.27 -0.01 11.18
C ALA A 154 4.54 -1.02 10.27
N ILE A 155 3.86 -0.54 9.22
CA ILE A 155 3.01 -1.37 8.35
C ILE A 155 3.82 -2.32 7.46
N VAL A 156 5.02 -1.92 7.04
CA VAL A 156 5.89 -2.72 6.17
C VAL A 156 6.91 -3.57 6.95
N SER A 157 6.99 -3.39 8.26
CA SER A 157 7.87 -4.16 9.15
C SER A 157 7.36 -5.59 9.31
N ASN A 158 8.25 -6.57 9.19
CA ASN A 158 7.93 -7.96 9.51
C ASN A 158 8.12 -8.16 11.03
N THR A 159 7.12 -8.69 11.72
CA THR A 159 7.16 -8.92 13.17
C THR A 159 7.62 -10.34 13.55
N GLU A 160 8.17 -11.12 12.61
CA GLU A 160 8.78 -12.43 12.90
C GLU A 160 9.78 -12.33 14.07
N ASN A 161 9.72 -13.33 14.96
CA ASN A 161 10.52 -13.37 16.18
C ASN A 161 11.89 -13.97 15.90
N ILE A 162 12.73 -13.20 15.19
CA ILE A 162 14.09 -13.57 14.83
C ILE A 162 15.10 -12.74 15.63
N SER A 163 16.10 -13.40 16.22
CA SER A 163 17.14 -12.69 16.97
C SER A 163 18.05 -11.88 16.04
N ALA A 164 18.60 -10.78 16.55
CA ALA A 164 19.48 -9.91 15.78
C ALA A 164 20.70 -10.65 15.20
N ASP A 165 21.29 -11.58 15.96
CA ASP A 165 22.44 -12.38 15.50
C ASP A 165 22.08 -13.32 14.35
N VAL A 166 20.91 -13.96 14.43
CA VAL A 166 20.42 -14.84 13.37
C VAL A 166 20.10 -14.03 12.12
N LEU A 167 19.44 -12.88 12.27
CA LEU A 167 19.14 -11.98 11.17
C LEU A 167 20.43 -11.48 10.50
N LYS A 168 21.45 -11.10 11.28
CA LYS A 168 22.76 -10.67 10.77
C LYS A 168 23.44 -11.77 9.94
N LYS A 169 23.50 -13.00 10.47
CA LYS A 169 24.11 -14.13 9.76
C LYS A 169 23.39 -14.46 8.43
N LYS A 170 22.06 -14.38 8.42
CA LYS A 170 21.28 -14.55 7.19
C LYS A 170 21.49 -13.38 6.21
N GLY A 171 21.67 -12.18 6.75
CA GLY A 171 21.99 -10.98 5.96
C GLY A 171 23.28 -11.11 5.16
N GLU A 172 24.31 -11.79 5.68
CA GLU A 172 25.55 -12.05 4.94
C GLU A 172 25.33 -12.96 3.73
N ALA A 173 24.56 -14.05 3.89
CA ALA A 173 24.21 -14.94 2.80
C ALA A 173 23.34 -14.23 1.75
N PHE A 174 22.34 -13.47 2.22
CA PHE A 174 21.44 -12.68 1.38
C PHE A 174 22.20 -11.67 0.52
N ALA A 175 23.03 -10.82 1.14
CA ALA A 175 23.81 -9.79 0.45
C ALA A 175 24.69 -10.37 -0.67
N LYS A 176 25.32 -11.53 -0.43
CA LYS A 176 26.12 -12.21 -1.45
C LYS A 176 25.29 -12.59 -2.68
N VAL A 177 24.07 -13.10 -2.49
CA VAL A 177 23.17 -13.45 -3.62
C VAL A 177 22.73 -12.21 -4.38
N GLU A 178 22.41 -11.14 -3.67
CA GLU A 178 22.01 -9.87 -4.28
C GLU A 178 23.12 -9.30 -5.14
N GLU A 179 24.35 -9.27 -4.63
CA GLU A 179 25.54 -8.84 -5.38
C GLU A 179 25.79 -9.72 -6.61
N GLU A 180 25.68 -11.05 -6.46
CA GLU A 180 25.82 -12.02 -7.56
C GLU A 180 24.80 -11.74 -8.69
N ILE A 181 23.54 -11.47 -8.34
CA ILE A 181 22.50 -11.18 -9.33
C ILE A 181 22.68 -9.78 -9.92
N PHE A 182 22.94 -8.77 -9.09
CA PHE A 182 23.16 -7.39 -9.53
C PHE A 182 24.34 -7.27 -10.49
N ALA A 183 25.38 -8.08 -10.32
CA ALA A 183 26.53 -8.13 -11.24
C ALA A 183 26.17 -8.68 -12.64
N LYS A 184 25.12 -9.49 -12.79
CA LYS A 184 24.69 -10.05 -14.08
C LYS A 184 23.99 -9.04 -14.98
N TYR A 185 23.43 -7.98 -14.41
CA TYR A 185 22.65 -6.99 -15.16
C TYR A 185 23.57 -5.91 -15.77
N PRO A 186 23.30 -5.45 -17.01
CA PRO A 186 23.98 -4.29 -17.58
C PRO A 186 23.80 -3.04 -16.71
N ASP A 187 24.80 -2.15 -16.72
CA ASP A 187 24.80 -0.94 -15.88
C ASP A 187 23.64 0.01 -16.23
N GLU A 188 23.24 0.07 -17.50
CA GLU A 188 22.07 0.84 -17.96
C GLU A 188 20.73 0.26 -17.49
N ASN A 189 20.72 -1.01 -17.05
CA ASN A 189 19.54 -1.74 -16.60
C ASN A 189 19.51 -1.91 -15.09
N LYS A 190 20.46 -1.34 -14.34
CA LYS A 190 20.47 -1.46 -12.88
C LYS A 190 20.82 -0.15 -12.22
N GLN A 191 20.27 0.07 -11.04
CA GLN A 191 20.55 1.25 -10.25
C GLN A 191 20.60 0.86 -8.78
N VAL A 192 21.68 1.23 -8.10
CA VAL A 192 21.66 1.30 -6.64
C VAL A 192 20.92 2.58 -6.29
N ALA A 193 19.74 2.46 -5.68
CA ALA A 193 19.04 3.63 -5.18
C ALA A 193 19.65 4.04 -3.83
N ASP A 194 20.25 5.22 -3.86
CA ASP A 194 20.50 6.22 -2.83
C ASP A 194 19.80 6.03 -1.46
N ASN A 195 20.55 6.31 -0.37
CA ASN A 195 20.24 6.45 1.09
C ASN A 195 19.24 5.50 1.80
N PHE A 196 18.42 4.73 1.08
CA PHE A 196 17.34 3.89 1.60
C PHE A 196 17.55 2.40 1.37
N GLY A 197 18.66 2.02 0.72
CA GLY A 197 19.10 0.63 0.60
C GLY A 197 18.21 -0.23 -0.30
N TRP A 198 18.13 0.07 -1.60
CA TRP A 198 17.45 -0.79 -2.59
C TRP A 198 18.30 -0.97 -3.86
N LEU A 199 18.30 -2.20 -4.37
CA LEU A 199 18.86 -2.56 -5.68
C LEU A 199 17.73 -2.62 -6.70
N HIS A 200 17.78 -1.77 -7.72
CA HIS A 200 16.76 -1.67 -8.77
C HIS A 200 17.24 -2.35 -10.05
N PHE A 201 16.33 -3.05 -10.71
CA PHE A 201 16.56 -3.80 -11.94
C PHE A 201 15.54 -3.39 -13.01
N ASN A 202 16.03 -3.20 -14.23
CA ASN A 202 15.32 -2.80 -15.44
C ASN A 202 14.42 -1.55 -15.27
N THR A 203 14.94 -0.51 -14.62
CA THR A 203 14.21 0.77 -14.46
C THR A 203 13.90 1.44 -15.80
N ASN A 204 14.67 1.11 -16.84
CA ASN A 204 14.49 1.55 -18.22
C ASN A 204 13.26 0.97 -18.93
N VAL A 205 12.68 -0.14 -18.45
CA VAL A 205 11.45 -0.75 -19.04
C VAL A 205 10.32 0.28 -19.12
N GLY A 206 10.31 1.26 -18.20
CA GLY A 206 9.48 2.45 -18.27
C GLY A 206 7.98 2.14 -18.35
N GLY A 207 7.20 3.19 -18.62
CA GLY A 207 5.74 3.10 -18.64
C GLY A 207 5.09 3.43 -17.31
N LYS A 208 3.76 3.49 -17.31
CA LYS A 208 2.97 3.83 -16.13
C LYS A 208 2.72 2.57 -15.31
N VAL A 209 3.18 2.54 -14.07
CA VAL A 209 2.91 1.44 -13.13
C VAL A 209 1.40 1.31 -12.93
N LYS A 210 0.86 0.10 -13.11
CA LYS A 210 -0.54 -0.24 -12.88
C LYS A 210 -0.72 -1.02 -11.59
N ASN A 211 0.20 -1.95 -11.34
CA ASN A 211 0.19 -2.83 -10.18
C ASN A 211 1.61 -3.06 -9.69
N ARG A 212 1.73 -3.41 -8.42
CA ARG A 212 2.93 -3.93 -7.80
C ARG A 212 2.65 -5.32 -7.30
N VAL A 213 3.65 -6.19 -7.35
CA VAL A 213 3.60 -7.50 -6.68
C VAL A 213 4.71 -7.54 -5.66
N TYR A 214 4.35 -7.93 -4.44
CA TYR A 214 5.22 -8.07 -3.29
C TYR A 214 5.43 -9.54 -3.02
N ILE A 215 6.68 -9.97 -2.97
CA ILE A 215 7.07 -11.30 -2.49
C ILE A 215 7.71 -11.15 -1.12
N SER A 216 7.22 -11.95 -0.17
CA SER A 216 7.64 -11.97 1.22
C SER A 216 8.29 -13.31 1.55
N ALA A 217 9.60 -13.30 1.75
CA ALA A 217 10.32 -14.44 2.27
C ALA A 217 10.05 -14.60 3.79
N SER A 218 10.13 -15.83 4.28
CA SER A 218 10.28 -16.07 5.71
C SER A 218 11.70 -15.74 6.13
N LEU A 219 11.86 -14.82 7.08
CA LEU A 219 13.16 -14.39 7.59
C LEU A 219 13.78 -15.49 8.46
N GLU A 220 12.96 -16.34 9.09
CA GLU A 220 13.42 -17.50 9.87
C GLU A 220 14.10 -18.56 8.99
N GLN A 221 13.76 -18.65 7.70
CA GLN A 221 14.21 -19.69 6.78
C GLN A 221 15.41 -19.24 5.93
N ALA A 222 15.37 -19.38 4.61
CA ALA A 222 16.47 -19.02 3.72
C ALA A 222 16.01 -17.94 2.72
N PRO A 223 15.94 -16.66 3.13
CA PRO A 223 15.45 -15.58 2.27
C PRO A 223 16.31 -15.39 1.01
N ASP A 224 17.59 -15.75 1.07
CA ASP A 224 18.50 -15.77 -0.08
C ASP A 224 18.05 -16.74 -1.17
N GLN A 225 17.48 -17.89 -0.77
CA GLN A 225 16.99 -18.90 -1.72
C GLN A 225 15.74 -18.43 -2.46
N VAL A 226 14.92 -17.58 -1.83
CA VAL A 226 13.77 -16.94 -2.50
C VAL A 226 14.25 -16.02 -3.64
N VAL A 227 15.32 -15.27 -3.40
CA VAL A 227 15.92 -14.40 -4.43
C VAL A 227 16.58 -15.21 -5.54
N ARG A 228 17.22 -16.34 -5.23
CA ARG A 228 17.75 -17.27 -6.25
C ARG A 228 16.64 -17.86 -7.12
N ALA A 229 15.56 -18.35 -6.51
CA ALA A 229 14.41 -18.89 -7.23
C ALA A 229 13.74 -17.83 -8.13
N TRP A 230 13.76 -16.56 -7.72
CA TRP A 230 13.31 -15.45 -8.56
C TRP A 230 14.19 -15.25 -9.80
N ASP A 231 15.52 -15.22 -9.64
CA ASP A 231 16.46 -15.12 -10.76
C ASP A 231 16.33 -16.32 -11.72
N GLU A 232 16.22 -17.53 -11.19
CA GLU A 232 15.99 -18.75 -11.97
C GLU A 232 14.69 -18.70 -12.77
N ALA A 233 13.59 -18.22 -12.16
CA ALA A 233 12.32 -18.03 -12.86
C ALA A 233 12.41 -16.98 -13.98
N LEU A 234 13.15 -15.88 -13.76
CA LEU A 234 13.39 -14.88 -14.80
C LEU A 234 14.19 -15.46 -15.99
N VAL A 235 15.21 -16.27 -15.71
CA VAL A 235 16.03 -16.97 -16.72
C VAL A 235 15.17 -17.97 -17.50
N GLU A 236 14.44 -18.85 -16.81
CA GLU A 236 13.62 -19.90 -17.43
C GLU A 236 12.57 -19.30 -18.37
N THR A 237 11.94 -18.20 -17.96
CA THR A 237 10.87 -17.55 -18.73
C THR A 237 11.38 -16.57 -19.79
N GLY A 238 12.68 -16.23 -19.78
CA GLY A 238 13.28 -15.24 -20.69
C GLY A 238 12.75 -13.81 -20.45
N LEU A 239 12.40 -13.48 -19.22
CA LEU A 239 11.77 -12.20 -18.83
C LEU A 239 12.72 -11.24 -18.10
N GLN A 240 14.01 -11.60 -18.00
CA GLN A 240 15.04 -10.84 -17.29
C GLN A 240 15.11 -9.36 -17.65
N GLU A 241 14.86 -8.97 -18.90
CA GLU A 241 14.93 -7.56 -19.34
C GLU A 241 13.56 -6.88 -19.48
N LYS A 242 12.47 -7.60 -19.20
CA LYS A 242 11.09 -7.11 -19.44
C LYS A 242 10.34 -6.74 -18.17
N VAL A 243 10.87 -7.14 -17.02
CA VAL A 243 10.23 -6.94 -15.72
C VAL A 243 11.08 -6.02 -14.87
N CYS A 244 10.51 -4.89 -14.48
CA CYS A 244 11.13 -3.99 -13.52
C CYS A 244 10.86 -4.52 -12.11
N PHE A 245 11.91 -4.68 -11.30
CA PHE A 245 11.78 -5.11 -9.92
C PHE A 245 12.89 -4.50 -9.06
N LYS A 246 12.76 -4.63 -7.74
CA LYS A 246 13.81 -4.25 -6.80
C LYS A 246 13.91 -5.19 -5.60
N LEU A 247 15.10 -5.22 -5.03
CA LEU A 247 15.48 -5.99 -3.85
C LEU A 247 16.00 -5.05 -2.74
N PRO A 248 15.74 -5.33 -1.47
CA PRO A 248 16.27 -4.54 -0.36
C PRO A 248 17.77 -4.77 -0.24
N TYR A 249 18.60 -3.73 -0.25
CA TYR A 249 20.05 -3.89 -0.08
C TYR A 249 20.38 -4.43 1.32
N GLY A 250 20.67 -5.73 1.39
CA GLY A 250 20.79 -6.45 2.65
C GLY A 250 19.45 -6.87 3.25
N LEU A 251 19.52 -7.80 4.21
CA LEU A 251 18.32 -8.35 4.84
C LEU A 251 17.75 -7.36 5.87
N MET A 252 16.57 -6.82 5.56
CA MET A 252 15.81 -5.97 6.47
C MET A 252 14.66 -6.74 7.11
N LYS A 253 14.24 -6.33 8.31
CA LYS A 253 13.05 -6.88 8.99
C LYS A 253 11.75 -6.33 8.36
N ARG A 254 11.56 -6.56 7.06
CA ARG A 254 10.44 -6.07 6.24
C ARG A 254 9.68 -7.23 5.60
N PHE A 255 8.40 -7.02 5.28
CA PHE A 255 7.64 -7.96 4.45
C PHE A 255 8.12 -7.98 3.00
N GLU A 256 8.67 -6.89 2.50
CA GLU A 256 9.05 -6.73 1.10
C GLU A 256 10.45 -7.32 0.86
N THR A 257 10.52 -8.55 0.33
CA THR A 257 11.78 -9.17 -0.11
C THR A 257 12.03 -8.91 -1.60
N ILE A 258 10.98 -8.95 -2.41
CA ILE A 258 11.04 -8.59 -3.84
C ILE A 258 9.83 -7.72 -4.15
N ILE A 259 10.06 -6.60 -4.83
CA ILE A 259 8.99 -5.71 -5.29
C ILE A 259 9.04 -5.65 -6.81
N ILE A 260 7.97 -6.12 -7.46
CA ILE A 260 7.84 -6.17 -8.91
C ILE A 260 6.92 -5.03 -9.34
N TYR A 261 7.33 -4.27 -10.35
CA TYR A 261 6.55 -3.18 -10.94
C TYR A 261 5.93 -3.64 -12.25
N LEU A 262 4.61 -3.79 -12.27
CA LEU A 262 3.83 -4.14 -13.45
C LEU A 262 3.36 -2.86 -14.12
N THR A 263 3.90 -2.55 -15.30
CA THR A 263 3.56 -1.33 -16.04
C THR A 263 2.52 -1.60 -17.10
N ASP A 264 2.06 -0.54 -17.77
CA ASP A 264 1.20 -0.63 -18.94
C ASP A 264 1.82 -1.38 -20.13
N LYS A 265 3.14 -1.61 -20.10
CA LYS A 265 3.86 -2.41 -21.10
C LYS A 265 4.04 -3.87 -20.71
N THR A 266 3.87 -4.22 -19.43
CA THR A 266 3.98 -5.62 -18.97
C THR A 266 2.72 -6.39 -19.39
N LYS A 267 2.89 -7.52 -20.08
CA LYS A 267 1.75 -8.34 -20.53
C LYS A 267 1.32 -9.28 -19.40
N ASP A 268 0.01 -9.44 -19.23
CA ASP A 268 -0.57 -10.35 -18.23
C ASP A 268 0.00 -11.78 -18.33
N GLN A 269 0.21 -12.28 -19.55
CA GLN A 269 0.81 -13.61 -19.80
C GLN A 269 2.26 -13.70 -19.31
N ASP A 270 3.05 -12.63 -19.45
CA ASP A 270 4.43 -12.61 -18.97
C ASP A 270 4.45 -12.69 -17.43
N VAL A 271 3.53 -11.98 -16.76
CA VAL A 271 3.38 -12.01 -15.30
C VAL A 271 2.94 -13.40 -14.81
N GLU A 272 1.92 -13.97 -15.44
CA GLU A 272 1.40 -15.30 -15.12
C GLU A 272 2.49 -16.37 -15.27
N HIS A 273 3.24 -16.35 -16.38
CA HIS A 273 4.30 -17.30 -16.65
C HIS A 273 5.45 -17.17 -15.63
N LEU A 274 5.88 -15.93 -15.36
CA LEU A 274 6.95 -15.66 -14.39
C LEU A 274 6.60 -16.11 -12.98
N LEU A 275 5.42 -15.71 -12.47
CA LEU A 275 5.00 -16.05 -11.12
C LEU A 275 4.74 -17.56 -10.98
N SER A 276 4.22 -18.22 -12.01
CA SER A 276 4.02 -19.67 -11.99
C SER A 276 5.35 -20.43 -11.93
N ALA A 277 6.35 -20.01 -12.72
CA ALA A 277 7.70 -20.57 -12.68
C ALA A 277 8.34 -20.34 -11.30
N PHE A 278 8.23 -19.12 -10.77
CA PHE A 278 8.73 -18.79 -9.43
C PHE A 278 8.12 -19.66 -8.33
N ILE A 279 6.79 -19.81 -8.31
CA ILE A 279 6.08 -20.62 -7.32
C ILE A 279 6.52 -22.10 -7.40
N LYS A 280 6.68 -22.63 -8.61
CA LYS A 280 7.14 -24.01 -8.82
C LYS A 280 8.53 -24.27 -8.23
N HIS A 281 9.43 -23.28 -8.29
CA HIS A 281 10.80 -23.37 -7.78
C HIS A 281 10.93 -23.03 -6.30
N THR A 282 9.89 -22.46 -5.68
CA THR A 282 9.97 -21.91 -4.33
C THR A 282 9.09 -22.71 -3.37
N PRO A 283 9.68 -23.58 -2.53
CA PRO A 283 8.93 -24.26 -1.48
C PRO A 283 8.19 -23.26 -0.57
N ASP A 284 6.94 -23.57 -0.25
CA ASP A 284 6.09 -22.75 0.64
C ASP A 284 6.76 -22.37 1.96
N SER A 285 7.62 -23.24 2.49
CA SER A 285 8.37 -22.97 3.72
C SER A 285 9.28 -21.75 3.61
N LEU A 286 9.82 -21.45 2.42
CA LEU A 286 10.67 -20.28 2.22
C LEU A 286 9.88 -18.97 2.18
N LEU A 287 8.56 -19.05 1.95
CA LEU A 287 7.67 -17.90 1.85
C LEU A 287 6.99 -17.63 3.19
N ASN A 288 6.79 -16.34 3.47
CA ASN A 288 6.11 -15.88 4.67
C ASN A 288 4.69 -16.48 4.73
N ASP A 289 4.29 -16.94 5.91
CA ASP A 289 2.93 -17.43 6.13
C ASP A 289 1.91 -16.30 6.28
N LYS A 290 2.38 -15.09 6.58
CA LYS A 290 1.60 -13.86 6.61
C LYS A 290 1.81 -13.08 5.32
N ASP A 291 0.71 -12.60 4.76
CA ASP A 291 0.73 -11.73 3.60
C ASP A 291 1.09 -10.29 3.99
N MET A 292 1.49 -9.49 2.99
CA MET A 292 1.70 -8.08 3.22
C MET A 292 0.39 -7.43 3.71
N PRO A 293 0.40 -6.70 4.85
CA PRO A 293 -0.82 -6.25 5.52
C PRO A 293 -1.77 -5.42 4.65
N THR A 294 -1.20 -4.61 3.78
CA THR A 294 -1.91 -3.63 2.94
C THR A 294 -2.50 -4.25 1.67
N GLY A 295 -1.90 -5.31 1.13
CA GLY A 295 -2.19 -5.75 -0.22
C GLY A 295 -3.23 -6.88 -0.32
N VAL A 296 -3.54 -7.23 -1.56
CA VAL A 296 -4.46 -8.31 -1.94
C VAL A 296 -3.66 -9.60 -2.13
N PRO A 297 -3.79 -10.62 -1.26
CA PRO A 297 -3.05 -11.85 -1.39
C PRO A 297 -3.49 -12.58 -2.65
N ILE A 298 -2.52 -13.10 -3.38
CA ILE A 298 -2.74 -13.87 -4.60
C ILE A 298 -2.05 -15.24 -4.53
N HIS A 299 -1.10 -15.44 -3.63
CA HIS A 299 -0.53 -16.75 -3.29
C HIS A 299 0.18 -16.63 -1.93
N ARG A 300 0.55 -17.73 -1.27
CA ARG A 300 1.35 -17.68 -0.03
C ARG A 300 2.57 -16.79 -0.22
N GLY A 301 2.70 -15.75 0.61
CA GLY A 301 3.84 -14.83 0.56
C GLY A 301 3.91 -13.98 -0.71
N ILE A 302 2.84 -13.94 -1.52
CA ILE A 302 2.77 -13.13 -2.75
C ILE A 302 1.49 -12.30 -2.70
N THR A 303 1.67 -10.98 -2.72
CA THR A 303 0.58 -10.02 -2.57
C THR A 303 0.60 -9.01 -3.72
N MET A 304 -0.55 -8.72 -4.31
CA MET A 304 -0.72 -7.64 -5.27
C MET A 304 -1.13 -6.34 -4.57
N ALA A 305 -0.56 -5.22 -4.99
CA ALA A 305 -1.06 -3.90 -4.64
C ALA A 305 -1.23 -3.05 -5.90
N PRO A 306 -2.44 -2.56 -6.18
CA PRO A 306 -2.68 -1.71 -7.33
C PRO A 306 -2.10 -0.31 -7.12
N GLU A 307 -1.69 0.33 -8.20
CA GLU A 307 -1.23 1.71 -8.15
C GLU A 307 -2.42 2.65 -7.84
N PRO A 308 -2.32 3.56 -6.84
CA PRO A 308 -3.37 4.52 -6.54
C PRO A 308 -3.38 5.68 -7.56
N SER A 309 -3.55 5.36 -8.84
CA SER A 309 -3.32 6.28 -9.96
C SER A 309 -4.18 7.54 -9.91
N ASN A 310 -5.41 7.46 -9.40
CA ASN A 310 -6.30 8.62 -9.27
C ASN A 310 -5.77 9.62 -8.24
N ILE A 311 -5.29 9.11 -7.11
CA ILE A 311 -4.67 9.94 -6.07
C ILE A 311 -3.37 10.54 -6.59
N ASN A 312 -2.55 9.75 -7.28
CA ASN A 312 -1.29 10.25 -7.84
C ASN A 312 -1.52 11.31 -8.93
N THR A 313 -2.50 11.14 -9.83
CA THR A 313 -2.88 12.16 -10.81
C THR A 313 -3.43 13.42 -10.14
N PHE A 314 -4.23 13.29 -9.08
CA PHE A 314 -4.66 14.43 -8.28
C PHE A 314 -3.48 15.19 -7.66
N LEU A 315 -2.57 14.48 -6.98
CA LEU A 315 -1.39 15.05 -6.34
C LEU A 315 -0.53 15.82 -7.36
N GLU A 316 -0.36 15.26 -8.55
CA GLU A 316 0.34 15.93 -9.64
C GLU A 316 -0.39 17.21 -10.11
N CYS A 317 -1.72 17.18 -10.19
CA CYS A 317 -2.53 18.33 -10.60
C CYS A 317 -2.46 19.49 -9.60
N ILE A 318 -2.30 19.22 -8.30
CA ILE A 318 -2.10 20.25 -7.27
C ILE A 318 -0.63 20.68 -7.09
N GLY A 319 0.30 20.14 -7.90
CA GLY A 319 1.71 20.52 -7.89
C GLY A 319 2.58 19.74 -6.90
N SER A 320 2.13 18.58 -6.40
CA SER A 320 2.99 17.70 -5.62
C SER A 320 4.04 17.06 -6.53
N GLU A 321 5.31 17.26 -6.20
CA GLU A 321 6.44 16.56 -6.83
C GLU A 321 6.53 15.08 -6.44
N ASN A 322 5.76 14.67 -5.44
CA ASN A 322 5.79 13.31 -4.90
C ASN A 322 4.50 12.55 -5.23
N THR A 323 4.66 11.30 -5.65
CA THR A 323 3.58 10.31 -5.69
C THR A 323 3.47 9.60 -4.34
N ILE A 324 2.33 8.98 -4.07
CA ILE A 324 2.12 8.14 -2.91
C ILE A 324 2.13 6.66 -3.31
N SER A 325 2.78 5.84 -2.50
CA SER A 325 2.72 4.38 -2.61
C SER A 325 1.36 3.85 -2.13
N TYR A 326 0.94 2.69 -2.60
CA TYR A 326 -0.29 2.06 -2.10
C TYR A 326 -0.24 1.82 -0.57
N ASN A 327 0.92 1.41 -0.06
CA ASN A 327 1.13 1.16 1.36
C ASN A 327 1.04 2.44 2.21
N ASN A 328 1.67 3.53 1.75
CA ASN A 328 1.55 4.84 2.40
C ASN A 328 0.10 5.36 2.34
N LEU A 329 -0.61 5.14 1.23
CA LEU A 329 -2.02 5.48 1.15
C LEU A 329 -2.81 4.73 2.22
N MET A 330 -2.65 3.41 2.32
CA MET A 330 -3.35 2.62 3.35
C MET A 330 -3.00 3.10 4.78
N ALA A 331 -1.74 3.46 5.04
CA ALA A 331 -1.32 4.04 6.32
C ALA A 331 -2.11 5.31 6.66
N ALA A 332 -2.20 6.24 5.70
CA ALA A 332 -2.93 7.48 5.87
C ALA A 332 -4.43 7.24 6.09
N LEU A 333 -5.04 6.34 5.31
CA LEU A 333 -6.47 6.06 5.44
C LEU A 333 -6.82 5.42 6.79
N VAL A 334 -5.99 4.51 7.30
CA VAL A 334 -6.17 3.90 8.62
C VAL A 334 -6.03 4.95 9.73
N GLN A 335 -5.01 5.79 9.67
CA GLN A 335 -4.79 6.85 10.65
C GLN A 335 -5.99 7.81 10.71
N LEU A 336 -6.44 8.33 9.57
CA LEU A 336 -7.62 9.23 9.51
C LEU A 336 -8.90 8.54 10.00
N ALA A 337 -9.05 7.23 9.76
CA ALA A 337 -10.19 6.47 10.23
C ALA A 337 -10.20 6.34 11.76
N PHE A 338 -9.04 6.13 12.38
CA PHE A 338 -8.89 6.14 13.83
C PHE A 338 -9.13 7.52 14.45
N GLU A 339 -8.66 8.59 13.82
CA GLU A 339 -8.93 9.98 14.23
C GLU A 339 -10.43 10.29 14.26
N LEU A 340 -11.16 9.87 13.22
CA LEU A 340 -12.62 10.01 13.17
C LEU A 340 -13.33 9.20 14.26
N SER A 341 -12.90 7.95 14.48
CA SER A 341 -13.46 7.10 15.53
C SER A 341 -13.17 7.64 16.93
N TYR A 342 -11.99 8.21 17.14
CA TYR A 342 -11.60 8.83 18.39
C TYR A 342 -12.48 10.05 18.71
N ARG A 343 -12.75 10.87 17.69
CA ARG A 343 -13.67 12.00 17.80
C ARG A 343 -15.09 11.56 18.19
N ASP A 344 -15.63 10.52 17.57
CA ASP A 344 -16.95 9.97 17.95
C ASP A 344 -16.98 9.43 19.39
N ALA A 345 -15.91 8.76 19.80
CA ALA A 345 -15.77 8.23 21.15
C ALA A 345 -15.73 9.35 22.20
N LYS A 346 -14.99 10.45 21.93
CA LYS A 346 -14.98 11.66 22.76
C LYS A 346 -16.37 12.29 22.88
N LYS A 347 -17.08 12.49 21.77
CA LYS A 347 -18.45 13.06 21.78
C LYS A 347 -19.45 12.21 22.55
N SER A 348 -19.23 10.90 22.58
CA SER A 348 -20.07 9.94 23.29
C SER A 348 -19.67 9.75 24.75
N ASN A 349 -18.67 10.49 25.25
CA ASN A 349 -18.10 10.35 26.59
C ASN A 349 -17.72 8.91 26.96
N LEU A 350 -17.17 8.15 26.00
CA LEU A 350 -16.69 6.79 26.28
C LEU A 350 -15.48 6.86 27.21
N ALA A 351 -15.54 6.13 28.33
CA ALA A 351 -14.42 5.97 29.25
C ALA A 351 -13.36 5.02 28.67
N ASP A 352 -12.12 5.14 29.18
CA ASP A 352 -11.01 4.21 28.95
C ASP A 352 -10.66 3.97 27.47
N LEU A 353 -10.63 5.06 26.68
CA LEU A 353 -10.29 5.03 25.25
C LEU A 353 -8.99 4.25 25.02
N ASN A 354 -9.03 3.31 24.09
CA ASN A 354 -7.89 2.51 23.67
C ASN A 354 -8.11 2.00 22.24
N PRO A 355 -7.05 1.51 21.54
CA PRO A 355 -7.15 1.09 20.14
C PRO A 355 -8.27 0.05 19.89
N LYS A 356 -8.50 -0.86 20.85
CA LYS A 356 -9.52 -1.91 20.72
C LYS A 356 -10.94 -1.35 20.76
N ILE A 357 -11.19 -0.32 21.57
CA ILE A 357 -12.50 0.37 21.63
C ILE A 357 -12.75 1.17 20.36
N LEU A 358 -11.71 1.81 19.80
CA LEU A 358 -11.82 2.62 18.58
C LEU A 358 -11.94 1.77 17.31
N LYS A 359 -11.43 0.54 17.33
CA LYS A 359 -11.35 -0.34 16.15
C LYS A 359 -12.67 -0.47 15.37
N PRO A 360 -13.85 -0.72 15.98
CA PRO A 360 -15.08 -0.92 15.21
C PRO A 360 -15.53 0.34 14.45
N GLY A 361 -15.40 1.52 15.06
CA GLY A 361 -15.72 2.79 14.40
C GLY A 361 -14.70 3.12 13.30
N ALA A 362 -13.42 2.89 13.59
CA ALA A 362 -12.35 3.09 12.62
C ALA A 362 -12.50 2.16 11.40
N ALA A 363 -12.91 0.91 11.56
CA ALA A 363 -13.18 0.02 10.43
C ALA A 363 -14.25 0.58 9.46
N VAL A 364 -15.32 1.18 10.00
CA VAL A 364 -16.38 1.82 9.20
C VAL A 364 -15.85 3.02 8.44
N TYR A 365 -15.04 3.86 9.08
CA TYR A 365 -14.44 5.02 8.42
C TYR A 365 -13.37 4.61 7.40
N PHE A 366 -12.60 3.55 7.66
CA PHE A 366 -11.64 3.03 6.71
C PHE A 366 -12.31 2.60 5.40
N ASP A 367 -13.41 1.87 5.46
CA ASP A 367 -14.22 1.51 4.27
C ASP A 367 -14.67 2.75 3.48
N GLN A 368 -15.12 3.81 4.18
CA GLN A 368 -15.50 5.08 3.55
C GLN A 368 -14.29 5.75 2.87
N MET A 369 -13.14 5.77 3.53
CA MET A 369 -11.90 6.35 3.01
C MET A 369 -11.38 5.61 1.78
N VAL A 370 -11.46 4.27 1.78
CA VAL A 370 -11.13 3.43 0.62
C VAL A 370 -12.05 3.77 -0.58
N ALA A 371 -13.35 3.89 -0.34
CA ALA A 371 -14.30 4.28 -1.37
C ALA A 371 -14.01 5.70 -1.91
N LEU A 372 -13.71 6.66 -1.02
CA LEU A 372 -13.31 8.03 -1.39
C LEU A 372 -12.04 8.05 -2.25
N ALA A 373 -11.08 7.16 -1.96
CA ALA A 373 -9.86 7.00 -2.77
C ALA A 373 -10.12 6.39 -4.17
N GLY A 374 -11.37 6.02 -4.48
CA GLY A 374 -11.75 5.42 -5.75
C GLY A 374 -11.34 3.95 -5.84
N ILE A 375 -11.18 3.28 -4.70
CA ILE A 375 -10.85 1.87 -4.58
C ILE A 375 -12.14 1.10 -4.21
N ASN A 376 -12.38 -0.04 -4.84
CA ASN A 376 -13.49 -0.91 -4.49
C ASN A 376 -13.21 -1.58 -3.13
N PRO A 377 -14.00 -1.35 -2.07
CA PRO A 377 -13.76 -1.97 -0.75
C PRO A 377 -13.84 -3.50 -0.76
N ASP A 378 -14.61 -4.08 -1.68
CA ASP A 378 -14.80 -5.54 -1.73
C ASP A 378 -13.55 -6.26 -2.28
N THR A 379 -12.76 -5.59 -3.12
CA THR A 379 -11.61 -6.20 -3.80
C THR A 379 -10.28 -5.51 -3.52
N MET A 380 -10.32 -4.29 -2.95
CA MET A 380 -9.19 -3.38 -2.79
C MET A 380 -8.48 -3.03 -4.11
N VAL A 381 -9.22 -3.05 -5.22
CA VAL A 381 -8.75 -2.65 -6.56
C VAL A 381 -9.37 -1.32 -6.99
N PRO A 382 -8.61 -0.37 -7.55
CA PRO A 382 -9.13 0.88 -8.08
C PRO A 382 -10.25 0.67 -9.10
N ASN A 383 -11.30 1.48 -9.01
CA ASN A 383 -12.44 1.45 -9.93
C ASN A 383 -12.03 1.77 -11.38
N VAL A 384 -10.96 2.55 -11.57
CA VAL A 384 -10.37 2.82 -12.89
C VAL A 384 -9.71 1.59 -13.53
N GLN A 385 -9.46 0.55 -12.74
CA GLN A 385 -9.03 -0.77 -13.21
C GLN A 385 -10.20 -1.78 -13.25
N GLY A 386 -11.45 -1.30 -13.21
CA GLY A 386 -12.65 -2.15 -13.19
C GLY A 386 -13.05 -2.67 -11.81
N GLY A 387 -12.32 -2.30 -10.74
CA GLY A 387 -12.66 -2.65 -9.37
C GLY A 387 -12.60 -4.16 -9.07
N GLN A 388 -11.87 -4.93 -9.89
CA GLN A 388 -11.70 -6.38 -9.76
C GLN A 388 -10.24 -6.77 -9.97
N PRO A 389 -9.73 -7.82 -9.33
CA PRO A 389 -8.39 -8.33 -9.60
C PRO A 389 -8.23 -8.66 -11.09
N PRO A 390 -7.05 -8.38 -11.68
CA PRO A 390 -6.78 -8.77 -13.06
C PRO A 390 -6.74 -10.29 -13.22
N GLU A 391 -6.97 -10.78 -14.44
CA GLU A 391 -7.11 -12.22 -14.71
C GLU A 391 -5.86 -13.03 -14.32
N TRP A 392 -4.66 -12.49 -14.56
CA TRP A 392 -3.41 -13.16 -14.15
C TRP A 392 -3.37 -13.38 -12.63
N ALA A 393 -3.84 -12.42 -11.82
CA ALA A 393 -3.84 -12.54 -10.37
C ALA A 393 -4.81 -13.62 -9.89
N LYS A 394 -5.98 -13.74 -10.54
CA LYS A 394 -6.96 -14.80 -10.24
C LYS A 394 -6.40 -16.19 -10.55
N LYS A 395 -5.66 -16.33 -11.65
CA LYS A 395 -5.04 -17.61 -12.02
C LYS A 395 -3.94 -18.01 -11.05
N ILE A 396 -3.06 -17.08 -10.66
CA ILE A 396 -2.03 -17.34 -9.66
C ILE A 396 -2.66 -17.76 -8.31
N ALA A 397 -3.80 -17.16 -7.93
CA ALA A 397 -4.55 -17.56 -6.73
C ALA A 397 -5.21 -18.93 -6.78
N SER A 398 -5.21 -19.59 -7.94
CA SER A 398 -5.77 -20.94 -8.12
C SER A 398 -4.71 -22.05 -8.19
N LEU A 399 -3.43 -21.69 -8.18
CA LEU A 399 -2.30 -22.63 -8.03
C LEU A 399 -2.22 -23.08 -6.56
#